data_AF-A0A1T0ASA7-F1
#
_entry.id   AF-A0A1T0ASA7-F1
#
_cell.length_a   1.000
_cell.length_b   1.000
_cell.length_c   1.000
_cell.angle_alpha   90.00
_cell.angle_beta   90.00
_cell.angle_gamma   90.00
#
_symmetry.space_group_name_H-M   'P 1'
#
loop_
_entity.id
_entity.type
_entity.pdbx_description
1 polymer ?
#
loop_
_entity_poly.entity_id
_entity_poly.type
_entity_poly.pdbx_seq_one_letter_code
_entity_poly.pdbx_strand_id
1 'polypeptide(L)' 'MNDQIEIDDMNEWIEIPTMPTPPMDEVIAYVRESGVTTISGLQRHFQINFNQAARLIEQLEDQGIISPPVRENKRHILTE' A
#
# COMPACT_ATOMS: atom_id res chain seq x y z
N MET A 1 31.45 37.65 -6.26
CA MET A 1 31.21 36.23 -6.53
C MET A 1 29.72 36.01 -6.43
N ASN A 2 29.05 35.90 -7.58
CA ASN A 2 27.64 35.53 -7.63
C ASN A 2 27.66 34.04 -7.96
N ASP A 3 27.75 33.19 -6.94
CA ASP A 3 27.67 31.74 -7.13
C ASP A 3 26.22 31.44 -7.49
N GLN A 4 25.98 31.41 -8.79
CA GLN A 4 24.79 30.82 -9.38
C GLN A 4 24.80 29.36 -8.90
N ILE A 5 23.91 29.01 -7.99
CA ILE A 5 23.66 27.59 -7.69
C ILE A 5 23.12 27.01 -8.99
N GLU A 6 23.91 26.15 -9.65
CA GLU A 6 23.52 25.50 -10.88
C GLU A 6 22.33 24.58 -10.58
N ILE A 7 21.28 24.71 -11.39
CA ILE A 7 20.02 23.95 -11.21
C ILE A 7 20.27 22.42 -11.35
N ASP A 8 21.42 22.02 -11.88
CA ASP A 8 21.85 20.62 -11.97
C ASP A 8 22.19 19.98 -10.60
N ASP A 9 22.64 20.73 -9.60
CA ASP A 9 22.94 20.20 -8.25
C ASP A 9 21.67 19.77 -7.49
N MET A 10 20.50 20.22 -7.92
CA MET A 10 19.21 19.90 -7.30
C MET A 10 18.61 18.57 -7.80
N ASN A 11 19.13 17.99 -8.88
CA ASN A 11 18.61 16.74 -9.45
C ASN A 11 19.21 15.49 -8.79
N GLU A 12 20.36 15.59 -8.11
CA GLU A 12 20.97 14.46 -7.38
C GLU A 12 20.29 14.17 -6.03
N TRP A 13 19.53 15.12 -5.48
CA TRP A 13 18.95 15.00 -4.14
C TRP A 13 17.47 14.60 -4.12
N ILE A 14 16.87 14.28 -5.28
CA ILE A 14 15.45 13.88 -5.39
C ILE A 14 15.34 12.44 -5.92
N GLU A 15 16.16 11.51 -5.41
CA GLU A 15 15.69 10.13 -5.29
C GLU A 15 14.71 10.09 -4.10
N ILE A 16 13.43 10.43 -4.35
CA ILE A 16 12.38 10.13 -3.38
C ILE A 16 12.37 8.61 -3.26
N PRO A 17 12.69 8.00 -2.09
CA PRO A 17 12.63 6.57 -1.95
C PRO A 17 11.20 6.13 -2.22
N THR A 18 10.98 5.49 -3.37
CA THR A 18 9.70 4.88 -3.68
C THR A 18 9.53 3.77 -2.65
N MET A 19 8.58 3.93 -1.71
CA MET A 19 8.24 2.83 -0.80
C MET A 19 7.83 1.65 -1.67
N PRO A 20 8.52 0.51 -1.63
CA PRO A 20 8.18 -0.62 -2.48
C PRO A 20 6.82 -1.19 -2.04
N THR A 21 5.97 -1.52 -3.01
CA THR A 21 4.73 -2.26 -2.72
C THR A 21 5.09 -3.71 -2.38
N PRO A 22 4.54 -4.32 -1.33
CA PRO A 22 4.78 -5.73 -1.01
C PRO A 22 4.23 -6.66 -2.11
N PRO A 23 4.78 -7.88 -2.25
CA PRO A 23 4.23 -8.92 -3.12
C PRO A 23 2.79 -9.29 -2.72
N MET A 24 1.94 -9.56 -3.70
CA MET A 24 0.53 -9.87 -3.45
C MET A 24 0.33 -11.14 -2.62
N ASP A 25 1.16 -12.17 -2.84
CA ASP A 25 1.09 -13.44 -2.07
C ASP A 25 1.34 -13.22 -0.57
N GLU A 26 2.26 -12.31 -0.22
CA GLU A 26 2.57 -11.94 1.16
C GLU A 26 1.37 -11.21 1.80
N VAL A 27 0.74 -10.32 1.03
CA VAL A 27 -0.47 -9.60 1.48
C VAL A 27 -1.61 -10.57 1.74
N ILE A 28 -1.83 -11.54 0.84
CA ILE A 28 -2.89 -12.55 0.99
C ILE A 28 -2.64 -13.40 2.25
N ALA A 29 -1.40 -13.84 2.46
CA ALA A 29 -1.02 -14.60 3.66
C ALA A 29 -1.30 -13.80 4.94
N TYR A 30 -0.83 -12.54 4.98
CA TYR A 30 -1.07 -11.65 6.13
C TYR A 30 -2.56 -11.43 6.40
N VAL A 31 -3.37 -11.16 5.37
CA VAL A 31 -4.80 -10.93 5.53
C VAL A 31 -5.47 -12.17 6.10
N ARG A 32 -5.17 -13.37 5.57
CA ARG A 32 -5.74 -14.64 6.02
C ARG A 32 -5.35 -14.97 7.47
N GLU A 33 -4.14 -14.67 7.88
CA GLU A 33 -3.66 -14.94 9.24
C GLU A 33 -4.15 -13.92 10.27
N SER A 34 -4.11 -12.63 9.92
CA SER A 34 -4.38 -11.53 10.86
C SER A 34 -5.84 -11.11 10.94
N GLY A 35 -6.65 -11.41 9.91
CA GLY A 35 -8.01 -10.88 9.80
C GLY A 35 -8.07 -9.41 9.37
N VAL A 36 -6.93 -8.77 9.06
CA VAL A 36 -6.87 -7.34 8.77
C VAL A 36 -7.30 -7.07 7.33
N THR A 37 -8.42 -6.37 7.17
CA THR A 37 -9.01 -6.03 5.87
C THR A 37 -9.15 -4.51 5.66
N THR A 38 -8.36 -3.72 6.38
CA THR A 38 -8.42 -2.25 6.36
C THR A 38 -7.16 -1.65 5.76
N ILE A 39 -7.32 -0.52 5.06
CA ILE A 39 -6.21 0.21 4.43
C ILE A 39 -5.15 0.60 5.46
N SER A 40 -5.58 1.19 6.59
CA SER A 40 -4.67 1.62 7.67
C SER A 40 -3.93 0.45 8.34
N GLY A 41 -4.53 -0.75 8.36
CA GLY A 41 -3.86 -1.97 8.80
C GLY A 41 -2.70 -2.37 7.88
N LEU A 42 -2.95 -2.39 6.56
CA LEU A 42 -1.91 -2.70 5.57
C LEU A 42 -0.78 -1.66 5.57
N GLN A 43 -1.11 -0.36 5.69
CA GLN A 43 -0.11 0.71 5.77
C GLN A 43 0.87 0.50 6.92
N ARG A 44 0.37 0.13 8.10
CA ARG A 44 1.21 -0.05 9.29
C ARG A 44 2.07 -1.29 9.21
N HIS A 45 1.51 -2.39 8.68
CA HIS A 45 2.23 -3.65 8.60
C HIS A 45 3.32 -3.64 7.52
N PHE A 46 2.98 -3.19 6.31
CA PHE A 46 3.89 -3.20 5.17
C PHE A 46 4.66 -1.89 4.98
N GLN A 47 4.43 -0.88 5.83
CA GLN A 47 5.05 0.44 5.75
C GLN A 47 4.88 1.09 4.37
N ILE A 48 3.67 1.00 3.82
CA ILE A 48 3.30 1.54 2.50
C ILE A 48 2.42 2.78 2.60
N ASN A 49 2.38 3.56 1.53
CA ASN A 49 1.50 4.73 1.45
C ASN A 49 0.02 4.32 1.27
N PHE A 50 -0.88 5.29 1.46
CA PHE A 50 -2.33 5.08 1.37
C PHE A 50 -2.76 4.52 0.00
N ASN A 51 -2.22 5.04 -1.10
CA ASN A 51 -2.60 4.63 -2.44
C ASN A 51 -2.19 3.19 -2.73
N GLN A 52 -1.00 2.78 -2.27
CA GLN A 52 -0.54 1.40 -2.36
C GLN A 52 -1.46 0.48 -1.57
N ALA A 53 -1.77 0.82 -0.33
CA ALA A 53 -2.67 0.02 0.50
C ALA A 53 -4.08 -0.06 -0.08
N ALA A 54 -4.61 1.03 -0.63
CA ALA A 54 -5.91 1.05 -1.30
C ALA A 54 -5.94 0.12 -2.52
N ARG A 55 -4.91 0.18 -3.38
CA ARG A 55 -4.77 -0.73 -4.53
C ARG A 55 -4.69 -2.19 -4.11
N LEU A 56 -3.98 -2.50 -3.03
CA LEU A 56 -3.91 -3.87 -2.51
C LEU A 56 -5.28 -4.36 -2.04
N ILE A 57 -6.06 -3.52 -1.35
CA ILE A 57 -7.44 -3.85 -0.95
C ILE A 57 -8.33 -4.10 -2.18
N GLU A 58 -8.24 -3.28 -3.22
CA GLU A 58 -8.99 -3.48 -4.46
C GLU A 58 -8.63 -4.81 -5.14
N GLN A 59 -7.34 -5.15 -5.21
CA GLN A 59 -6.90 -6.42 -5.79
C GLN A 59 -7.34 -7.63 -4.95
N LEU A 60 -7.37 -7.52 -3.63
CA LEU A 60 -7.88 -8.57 -2.75
C LEU A 60 -9.38 -8.80 -2.97
N GLU A 61 -10.14 -7.74 -3.23
CA GLU A 61 -11.56 -7.80 -3.54
C GLU A 61 -11.80 -8.43 -4.92
N ASP A 62 -11.05 -8.01 -5.93
CA ASP A 62 -11.13 -8.53 -7.30
C ASP A 62 -10.79 -10.03 -7.39
N GLN A 63 -9.80 -10.48 -6.60
CA GLN A 63 -9.43 -11.89 -6.47
C GLN A 63 -10.40 -12.71 -5.58
N GLY A 64 -11.41 -12.07 -4.99
CA GLY A 64 -12.37 -12.75 -4.11
C GLY A 64 -11.76 -13.22 -2.78
N ILE A 65 -10.67 -12.61 -2.32
CA ILE A 65 -10.06 -12.89 -1.01
C ILE A 65 -10.82 -12.17 0.10
N ILE A 66 -11.33 -10.98 -0.19
CA ILE A 66 -12.17 -10.19 0.72
C ILE A 66 -13.47 -9.80 0.06
N SER A 67 -14.50 -9.60 0.87
CA SER A 67 -15.79 -9.12 0.42
C SER A 67 -15.69 -7.67 -0.08
N PRO A 68 -16.64 -7.24 -0.93
CA PRO A 68 -16.90 -5.82 -1.14
C PRO A 68 -17.08 -5.08 0.19
N PRO A 69 -16.81 -3.77 0.22
CA PRO A 69 -17.03 -2.96 1.42
C PRO A 69 -18.51 -3.01 1.85
N VAL A 70 -18.74 -3.47 3.08
CA VAL A 70 -20.05 -3.40 3.75
C VAL A 70 -20.19 -2.02 4.39
N ARG A 71 -21.41 -1.67 4.86
CA ARG A 71 -21.68 -0.46 5.66
C ARG A 71 -20.55 -0.25 6.70
N GLU A 72 -20.05 0.98 6.79
CA GLU A 72 -18.88 1.39 7.60
C GLU A 72 -17.49 0.96 7.08
N ASN A 73 -17.31 0.69 5.79
CA ASN A 73 -16.03 0.31 5.17
C ASN A 73 -15.41 -1.00 5.71
N LYS A 74 -16.20 -1.83 6.39
CA LYS A 74 -15.77 -3.14 6.88
C LYS A 74 -15.79 -4.14 5.73
N ARG A 75 -14.79 -5.01 5.68
CA ARG A 75 -14.67 -6.11 4.72
C ARG A 75 -14.46 -7.41 5.47
N HIS A 76 -15.07 -8.47 4.99
CA HIS A 76 -14.92 -9.82 5.55
C HIS A 76 -13.99 -10.62 4.67
N ILE A 77 -13.20 -11.51 5.27
CA ILE A 77 -12.40 -12.47 4.50
C ILE A 77 -13.35 -13.53 3.96
N LEU A 78 -13.26 -13.77 2.66
CA LEU A 78 -13.98 -14.86 2.01
C LEU A 78 -13.10 -16.10 2.13
N THR A 79 -13.42 -16.95 3.10
CA THR A 79 -12.89 -18.31 3.17
C THR A 79 -13.73 -19.18 2.24
N GLU A 80 -13.07 -19.93 1.36
CA GLU A 80 -13.69 -21.06 0.64
C GLU A 80 -14.28 -22.09 1.63
#